data_AF-A0A2V9HXP0-F1
#
_entry.id   AF-A0A2V9HXP0-F1
#
_cell.length_a   1.000
_cell.length_b   1.000
_cell.length_c   1.000
_cell.angle_alpha   90.00
_cell.angle_beta   90.00
_cell.angle_gamma   90.00
#
_symmetry.space_group_name_H-M   'P 1'
#
loop_
_entity.id
_entity.type
_entity.pdbx_description
1 polymer ?
#
loop_
_entity_poly.entity_id
_entity_poly.type
_entity_poly.pdbx_seq_one_letter_code
_entity_poly.pdbx_strand_id
1 'polypeptide(L)'
;MPEPRFLVVRLGSLGDIVHTFPAVAGLRESFPEAEIVWLTHPRWKALVESSELATDVWETETRSYQSLREIIGRIRKAHFTTAIDYQGLWKSSALPFFGGVSRRIGFSSQTVREFGVP
;
A
#
# COMPACT_ATOMS: atom_id res chain seq x y z
N MET A 1 -18.24 6.24 12.87
CA MET A 1 -16.77 6.07 12.76
C MET A 1 -16.31 6.93 11.59
N PRO A 2 -15.13 7.57 11.61
CA PRO A 2 -14.63 8.25 10.41
C PRO A 2 -14.59 7.24 9.25
N GLU A 3 -14.86 7.70 8.03
CA GLU A 3 -14.83 6.83 6.85
C GLU A 3 -13.44 6.16 6.74
N PRO A 4 -13.39 4.86 6.42
CA PRO A 4 -12.11 4.17 6.26
C PRO A 4 -11.26 4.84 5.17
N ARG A 5 -9.99 5.11 5.50
CA ARG A 5 -9.00 5.61 4.54
C ARG A 5 -7.89 4.58 4.44
N PHE A 6 -7.82 3.90 3.31
CA PHE A 6 -6.96 2.75 3.08
C PHE A 6 -5.68 3.14 2.35
N LEU A 7 -4.56 2.63 2.83
CA LEU A 7 -3.29 2.61 2.09
C LEU A 7 -3.00 1.19 1.63
N VAL A 8 -3.12 0.94 0.32
CA VAL A 8 -2.68 -0.31 -0.31
C VAL A 8 -1.21 -0.19 -0.66
N VAL A 9 -0.38 -1.15 -0.22
CA VAL A 9 1.06 -1.16 -0.51
C VAL A 9 1.41 -2.35 -1.39
N ARG A 10 1.93 -2.07 -2.58
CA ARG A 10 2.47 -3.10 -3.50
C ARG A 10 3.59 -2.53 -4.36
N LEU A 11 4.84 -2.79 -3.97
CA LEU A 11 6.06 -2.26 -4.62
C LEU A 11 6.79 -3.34 -5.43
N GLY A 12 6.09 -4.42 -5.81
CA GLY A 12 6.66 -5.63 -6.41
C GLY A 12 6.86 -5.57 -7.92
N SER A 13 6.95 -6.76 -8.52
CA SER A 13 7.04 -6.95 -9.98
C SER A 13 5.72 -6.65 -10.71
N LEU A 14 5.73 -6.70 -12.04
CA LEU A 14 4.49 -6.55 -12.82
C LEU A 14 3.46 -7.63 -12.47
N GLY A 15 3.88 -8.90 -12.40
CA GLY A 15 2.99 -10.01 -12.06
C GLY A 15 2.36 -9.81 -10.68
N ASP A 16 3.15 -9.31 -9.74
CA ASP A 16 2.69 -8.96 -8.40
C ASP A 16 1.59 -7.89 -8.40
N ILE A 17 1.72 -6.85 -9.22
CA ILE A 17 0.72 -5.78 -9.38
C ILE A 17 -0.58 -6.36 -9.96
N VAL A 18 -0.48 -7.10 -11.07
CA VAL A 18 -1.64 -7.69 -11.76
C VAL A 18 -2.43 -8.62 -10.83
N HIS A 19 -1.74 -9.45 -10.04
CA HIS A 19 -2.39 -10.33 -9.06
C HIS A 19 -2.99 -9.59 -7.86
N THR A 20 -2.67 -8.31 -7.66
CA THR A 20 -3.25 -7.49 -6.59
C THR A 20 -4.56 -6.82 -7.01
N PHE A 21 -4.81 -6.66 -8.32
CA PHE A 21 -6.05 -6.01 -8.80
C PHE A 21 -7.34 -6.65 -8.29
N PRO A 22 -7.53 -7.99 -8.33
CA PRO A 22 -8.77 -8.59 -7.80
C PRO A 22 -8.99 -8.31 -6.31
N ALA A 23 -7.90 -8.25 -5.53
CA ALA A 23 -7.98 -7.97 -4.11
C ALA A 23 -8.40 -6.52 -3.84
N VAL A 24 -7.88 -5.56 -4.61
CA VAL A 24 -8.25 -4.14 -4.48
C VAL A 24 -9.65 -3.89 -5.06
N ALA A 25 -10.06 -4.62 -6.09
CA ALA A 25 -11.43 -4.59 -6.58
C ALA A 25 -12.43 -5.03 -5.51
N GLY A 26 -12.16 -6.14 -4.82
CA GLY A 26 -12.99 -6.58 -3.69
C GLY A 26 -13.00 -5.59 -2.51
N LEU A 27 -11.87 -4.91 -2.27
CA LEU A 27 -11.81 -3.83 -1.28
C LEU A 27 -12.70 -2.65 -1.66
N ARG A 28 -12.62 -2.18 -2.92
CA ARG A 28 -13.48 -1.11 -3.45
C ARG A 28 -14.96 -1.50 -3.42
N GLU A 29 -15.30 -2.73 -3.78
CA GLU A 29 -16.68 -3.22 -3.73
C GLU A 29 -17.23 -3.25 -2.29
N SER A 30 -16.38 -3.66 -1.32
CA SER A 30 -16.75 -3.71 0.09
C SER A 30 -16.85 -2.32 0.74
N PHE A 31 -16.09 -1.35 0.23
CA PHE A 31 -16.04 0.03 0.73
C PHE A 31 -16.11 1.05 -0.41
N PRO A 32 -17.28 1.23 -1.06
CA PRO A 32 -17.38 2.05 -2.28
C PRO A 32 -16.94 3.50 -2.08
N GLU A 33 -17.27 4.10 -0.94
CA GLU A 33 -16.99 5.50 -0.61
C GLU A 33 -15.61 5.70 0.06
N ALA A 34 -14.92 4.62 0.44
CA ALA A 34 -13.64 4.76 1.13
C ALA A 34 -12.57 5.34 0.20
N GLU A 35 -11.72 6.22 0.73
CA GLU A 35 -10.54 6.64 0.00
C GLU A 35 -9.52 5.50 0.01
N ILE A 36 -9.13 5.03 -1.18
CA ILE A 36 -8.14 3.96 -1.36
C ILE A 36 -6.96 4.56 -2.10
N VAL A 37 -5.84 4.71 -1.40
CA VAL A 37 -4.58 5.14 -2.01
C VAL A 37 -3.71 3.93 -2.27
N TRP A 38 -3.27 3.75 -3.50
CA TRP A 38 -2.36 2.66 -3.88
C TRP A 38 -0.93 3.19 -3.99
N LEU A 39 -0.04 2.73 -3.11
CA LEU A 39 1.39 2.98 -3.17
C LEU A 39 2.11 1.91 -4.00
N THR A 40 2.69 2.31 -5.13
CA THR A 40 3.38 1.45 -6.09
C THR A 40 4.79 1.95 -6.44
N HIS A 41 5.53 1.15 -7.21
CA HIS A 41 6.79 1.59 -7.81
C HIS A 41 6.50 2.52 -9.01
N PRO A 42 7.26 3.61 -9.24
CA PRO A 42 7.00 4.58 -10.32
C PRO A 42 6.74 3.96 -11.69
N ARG A 43 7.53 2.94 -12.04
CA ARG A 43 7.38 2.14 -13.28
C ARG A 43 5.96 1.60 -13.52
N TRP A 44 5.20 1.32 -12.47
CA TRP A 44 3.86 0.70 -12.56
C TRP A 44 2.71 1.67 -12.32
N LYS A 45 2.99 2.95 -12.03
CA LYS A 45 1.97 3.95 -11.71
C LYS A 45 0.87 4.03 -12.77
N ALA A 46 1.24 4.22 -14.03
CA ALA A 46 0.27 4.34 -15.14
C ALA A 46 -0.62 3.09 -15.28
N LEU A 47 -0.07 1.90 -15.03
CA LEU A 47 -0.84 0.65 -15.08
C LEU A 47 -1.85 0.59 -13.92
N VAL A 48 -1.44 0.99 -12.71
CA VAL A 48 -2.35 1.02 -11.56
C VAL A 48 -3.43 2.08 -11.75
N GLU A 49 -3.08 3.27 -12.26
CA GLU A 49 -4.04 4.33 -12.59
C GLU A 49 -5.09 3.86 -13.60
N SER A 50 -4.68 3.12 -14.65
CA SER A 50 -5.62 2.58 -15.64
C SER A 50 -6.64 1.57 -15.12
N SER A 51 -6.44 1.06 -13.90
CA SER A 51 -7.40 0.13 -13.29
C SER A 51 -8.62 0.85 -12.70
N GLU A 52 -8.52 2.15 -12.41
CA GLU A 52 -9.55 2.96 -11.75
C GLU A 52 -10.04 2.41 -10.39
N LEU A 53 -9.30 1.46 -9.80
CA LEU A 53 -9.67 0.82 -8.52
C LEU A 53 -9.34 1.72 -7.31
N ALA A 54 -8.27 2.50 -7.43
CA ALA A 54 -7.77 3.39 -6.39
C ALA A 54 -8.27 4.83 -6.61
N THR A 55 -8.53 5.53 -5.52
CA THR A 55 -8.86 6.96 -5.53
C THR A 55 -7.65 7.80 -5.95
N ASP A 56 -6.46 7.40 -5.52
CA ASP A 56 -5.19 8.03 -5.91
C ASP A 56 -4.07 6.98 -5.96
N VAL A 57 -3.07 7.22 -6.79
CA VAL A 57 -1.91 6.33 -6.97
C VAL A 57 -0.65 7.08 -6.59
N TRP A 58 -0.02 6.64 -5.51
CA TRP A 58 1.24 7.19 -5.05
C TRP A 58 2.38 6.31 -5.51
N GLU A 59 3.54 6.92 -5.69
CA GLU A 59 4.75 6.23 -6.11
C GLU A 59 5.90 6.48 -5.16
N THR A 60 6.79 5.49 -5.02
CA THR A 60 8.04 5.66 -4.28
C THR A 60 9.13 4.77 -4.83
N GLU A 61 10.35 5.31 -4.93
CA GLU A 61 11.55 4.55 -5.27
C GLU A 61 12.17 3.97 -4.00
N THR A 62 12.07 2.66 -3.84
CA THR A 62 12.57 1.93 -2.65
C THR A 62 14.09 2.03 -2.47
N ARG A 63 14.84 2.33 -3.53
CA ARG A 63 16.29 2.53 -3.48
C ARG A 63 16.71 3.95 -3.11
N SER A 64 15.78 4.90 -3.05
CA SER A 64 16.04 6.30 -2.73
C SER A 64 15.61 6.63 -1.31
N TYR A 65 16.58 6.83 -0.41
CA TYR A 65 16.30 7.26 0.97
C TYR A 65 15.47 8.55 1.04
N GLN A 66 15.68 9.47 0.12
CA GLN A 66 14.89 10.70 0.05
C GLN A 66 13.42 10.39 -0.28
N SER A 67 13.16 9.58 -1.31
CA SER A 67 11.81 9.14 -1.68
C SER A 67 11.11 8.42 -0.53
N LEU A 68 11.85 7.60 0.23
CA LEU A 68 11.32 6.92 1.41
C LEU A 68 10.92 7.89 2.52
N ARG A 69 11.76 8.90 2.81
CA ARG A 69 11.45 9.90 3.85
C ARG A 69 10.26 10.77 3.45
N GLU A 70 10.19 11.16 2.18
CA GLU A 70 9.08 11.95 1.63
C GLU A 70 7.76 11.18 1.71
N ILE A 71 7.75 9.90 1.27
CA ILE A 71 6.52 9.10 1.31
C ILE A 71 6.07 8.81 2.74
N ILE A 72 6.99 8.54 3.68
CA ILE A 72 6.67 8.37 5.10
C ILE A 72 6.02 9.64 5.68
N GLY A 73 6.58 10.81 5.37
CA GLY A 73 6.01 12.09 5.77
C GLY A 73 4.63 12.33 5.19
N ARG A 74 4.42 11.95 3.92
CA ARG A 74 3.13 12.04 3.23
C ARG A 74 2.08 11.11 3.86
N ILE A 75 2.44 9.84 4.13
CA ILE A 75 1.58 8.86 4.80
C ILE A 75 1.15 9.38 6.19
N ARG A 76 2.10 9.93 6.95
CA ARG A 76 1.82 10.48 8.30
C ARG A 76 0.81 11.62 8.28
N LYS A 77 0.88 12.50 7.30
CA LYS A 77 -0.05 13.63 7.12
C LYS A 77 -1.41 13.21 6.59
N ALA A 78 -1.48 12.08 5.88
CA ALA A 78 -2.73 11.58 5.32
C ALA A 78 -3.61 10.85 6.33
N HIS A 79 -3.11 10.52 7.52
CA HIS A 79 -3.91 9.92 8.59
C HIS A 79 -4.71 8.68 8.14
N PHE A 80 -4.08 7.80 7.35
CA PHE A 80 -4.68 6.52 6.97
C PHE A 80 -5.11 5.74 8.21
N THR A 81 -6.32 5.17 8.16
CA THR A 81 -6.84 4.37 9.27
C THR A 81 -6.39 2.91 9.17
N THR A 82 -6.19 2.42 7.94
CA THR A 82 -5.74 1.04 7.69
C THR A 82 -4.75 1.00 6.53
N ALA A 83 -3.66 0.27 6.69
CA ALA A 83 -2.77 -0.11 5.60
C ALA A 83 -2.88 -1.60 5.31
N ILE A 84 -2.87 -1.96 4.02
CA ILE A 84 -2.93 -3.34 3.55
C ILE A 84 -1.69 -3.60 2.69
N ASP A 85 -0.81 -4.46 3.17
CA ASP A 85 0.42 -4.85 2.48
C ASP A 85 0.24 -6.22 1.80
N TYR A 86 0.10 -6.20 0.48
CA TYR A 86 -0.02 -7.40 -0.36
C TYR A 86 1.34 -7.97 -0.79
N GLN A 87 2.45 -7.45 -0.25
CA GLN A 87 3.80 -7.91 -0.54
C GLN A 87 4.40 -8.71 0.61
N GLY A 88 4.11 -8.33 1.86
CA GLY A 88 4.59 -9.05 3.04
C GLY A 88 6.11 -9.09 3.13
N LEU A 89 6.79 -8.00 2.75
CA LEU A 89 8.24 -7.84 2.92
C LEU A 89 8.50 -6.71 3.91
N TRP A 90 9.61 -6.78 4.63
CA TRP A 90 9.93 -5.75 5.64
C TRP A 90 9.96 -4.34 5.05
N LYS A 91 10.50 -4.20 3.84
CA LYS A 91 10.65 -2.90 3.17
C LYS A 91 9.31 -2.25 2.84
N SER A 92 8.30 -3.03 2.47
CA SER A 92 6.97 -2.50 2.17
C SER A 92 6.20 -2.18 3.45
N SER A 93 6.27 -3.05 4.47
CA SER A 93 5.52 -2.88 5.72
C SER A 93 6.10 -1.79 6.63
N ALA A 94 7.40 -1.47 6.48
CA ALA A 94 8.03 -0.37 7.20
C ALA A 94 7.42 1.01 6.86
N LEU A 95 6.94 1.23 5.64
CA LEU A 95 6.39 2.52 5.22
C LEU A 95 5.11 2.91 5.97
N PRO A 96 4.06 2.07 6.04
CA PRO A 96 2.90 2.36 6.87
C PRO A 96 3.23 2.36 8.37
N PHE A 97 4.19 1.55 8.82
CA PHE A 97 4.65 1.54 10.22
C PHE A 97 5.24 2.89 10.62
N PHE A 98 6.26 3.38 9.91
CA PHE A 98 6.86 4.69 10.19
C PHE A 98 5.94 5.87 9.85
N GLY A 99 4.99 5.65 8.93
CA GLY A 99 3.89 6.56 8.64
C GLY A 99 2.89 6.71 9.79
N GLY A 100 2.91 5.83 10.79
CA GLY A 100 2.01 5.89 11.95
C GLY A 100 0.61 5.36 11.69
N VAL A 101 0.45 4.47 10.70
CA VAL A 101 -0.86 3.84 10.42
C VAL A 101 -1.17 2.82 11.52
N SER A 102 -2.30 3.02 12.22
CA SER A 102 -2.65 2.26 13.42
C SER A 102 -2.97 0.80 13.13
N ARG A 103 -3.81 0.54 12.13
CA ARG A 103 -4.14 -0.82 11.68
C ARG A 103 -3.33 -1.18 10.44
N ARG A 104 -2.51 -2.23 10.52
CA ARG A 104 -1.75 -2.75 9.39
C ARG A 104 -2.11 -4.21 9.19
N ILE A 105 -2.51 -4.56 7.97
CA ILE A 105 -2.94 -5.90 7.57
C ILE A 105 -1.93 -6.39 6.52
N GLY A 106 -1.40 -7.58 6.70
CA GLY A 106 -0.45 -8.19 5.78
C GLY A 106 -0.46 -9.71 5.91
N PHE A 107 0.45 -10.37 5.21
CA PHE A 107 0.58 -11.82 5.31
C PHE A 107 1.07 -12.26 6.69
N SER A 108 0.56 -13.41 7.14
CA SER A 108 0.99 -14.08 8.38
C SER A 108 2.50 -14.36 8.37
N SER A 109 3.14 -14.22 9.54
CA SER A 109 4.56 -14.54 9.76
C SER A 109 4.96 -15.96 9.34
N GLN A 110 4.00 -16.88 9.19
CA GLN A 110 4.20 -18.26 8.74
C GLN A 110 4.27 -18.39 7.20
N THR A 111 3.82 -17.40 6.44
CA THR A 111 3.78 -17.40 4.97
C THR A 111 4.71 -16.34 4.36
N VAL A 112 5.17 -15.41 5.20
CA VAL A 112 6.08 -14.33 4.81
C VAL A 112 7.48 -14.87 4.54
N ARG A 113 8.11 -14.38 3.45
CA ARG A 113 9.48 -14.75 3.03
C ARG A 113 10.57 -14.34 4.03
N GLU A 114 10.33 -13.33 4.86
CA GLU A 114 11.29 -12.72 5.78
C GLU A 114 10.77 -12.69 7.22
N PHE A 115 11.49 -13.30 8.17
CA PHE A 115 11.05 -13.37 9.57
C PHE A 115 10.90 -11.97 10.20
N GLY A 116 9.74 -11.70 10.84
CA GLY A 116 9.51 -10.54 11.75
C GLY A 116 8.85 -9.28 11.16
N VAL A 117 8.28 -9.34 9.95
CA VAL A 117 7.60 -8.20 9.29
C VAL A 117 6.55 -7.51 10.22
N PRO A 118 6.60 -6.17 10.38
CA PRO A 118 5.82 -5.39 11.37
C PRO A 118 4.41 -4.91 10.95
#